data_AF-A0A1B7NUC5-F1
#
_entry.id   AF-A0A1B7NUC5-F1
#
_cell.length_a   1.000
_cell.length_b   1.000
_cell.length_c   1.000
_cell.angle_alpha   90.00
_cell.angle_beta   90.00
_cell.angle_gamma   90.00
#
_symmetry.space_group_name_H-M   'P 1'
#
loop_
_entity.id
_entity.type
_entity.pdbx_description
1 polymer ?
#
loop_
_entity_poly.entity_id
_entity_poly.type
_entity_poly.pdbx_seq_one_letter_code
_entity_poly.pdbx_strand_id
1 'polypeptide(L)'
;MLDEIAWLFNLRGNDIPYNPVFFAYAIITPSTAVLYIDEEKLPVEVKKYLGDQVSLKPYGAIFEDARVLGESVLKKASGDSSSSPSEKFLISTKASWSLSLALGGEKNVEEVRSPITDAKAIKNEAELEGMRACHIRDGAALTEYFAWLENELINKKTALNEVDASDKLEQIRSKHKYFVGLSFDTISSTGPNAAVIHYKAEPNSCSIIDPNAVYLCDSGAQYLDGTTDTTRTLHFGEPTEMEKKAYTLVLKGLISIDTAIFPKGTTGFALDAFARQHLWKEGLDYLHGTGHGVGSYLNVHEGPIGLGTRVQYSEVALAPGNVISDEPGYYEDGVFGIRIENIIMAKEVKTQHSFGEKPWLGFEHVTMTPLCQKLINPSLLTDAEKKWVNDYHSEVWEKTNSYFENDELTRNWLKRETQHI
;
A
#
# COMPACT_ATOMS: atom_id res chain seq x y z
N MET A 1 -11.71 12.49 4.82
CA MET A 1 -10.31 12.32 4.37
C MET A 1 -10.30 12.56 2.85
N LEU A 2 -9.24 13.13 2.24
CA LEU A 2 -9.31 13.62 0.85
C LEU A 2 -9.48 12.48 -0.18
N ASP A 3 -8.91 11.31 0.12
CA ASP A 3 -9.07 10.05 -0.61
C ASP A 3 -10.53 9.58 -0.68
N GLU A 4 -11.31 9.77 0.38
CA GLU A 4 -12.74 9.43 0.38
C GLU A 4 -13.54 10.30 -0.61
N ILE A 5 -13.20 11.60 -0.69
CA ILE A 5 -13.84 12.52 -1.63
C ILE A 5 -13.41 12.18 -3.06
N ALA A 6 -12.12 11.93 -3.27
CA ALA A 6 -11.59 11.49 -4.56
C ALA A 6 -12.27 10.19 -5.05
N TRP A 7 -12.43 9.20 -4.16
CA TRP A 7 -13.12 7.95 -4.48
C TRP A 7 -14.62 8.15 -4.76
N LEU A 8 -15.34 8.86 -3.89
CA LEU A 8 -16.79 9.05 -3.99
C LEU A 8 -17.19 9.73 -5.30
N PHE A 9 -16.43 10.75 -5.72
CA PHE A 9 -16.72 11.49 -6.96
C PHE A 9 -15.97 10.92 -8.17
N ASN A 10 -15.16 9.87 -8.00
CA ASN A 10 -14.28 9.32 -9.05
C ASN A 10 -13.39 10.40 -9.71
N LEU A 11 -12.82 11.27 -8.88
CA LEU A 11 -11.90 12.33 -9.28
C LEU A 11 -10.53 12.08 -8.66
N ARG A 12 -9.48 12.63 -9.28
CA ARG A 12 -8.11 12.59 -8.79
C ARG A 12 -7.46 13.96 -8.94
N GLY A 13 -6.48 14.24 -8.09
CA GLY A 13 -5.75 15.50 -8.07
C GLY A 13 -4.29 15.29 -7.74
N ASN A 14 -3.56 16.38 -7.53
CA ASN A 14 -2.12 16.38 -7.23
C ASN A 14 -1.75 17.42 -6.17
N ASP A 15 -2.68 17.78 -5.28
CA ASP A 15 -2.45 18.79 -4.24
C ASP A 15 -1.48 18.30 -3.16
N ILE A 16 -1.38 16.98 -2.98
CA ILE A 16 -0.50 16.33 -2.00
C ILE A 16 0.50 15.47 -2.77
N PRO A 17 1.82 15.63 -2.56
CA PRO A 17 2.82 14.75 -3.15
C PRO A 17 2.47 13.27 -2.89
N TYR A 18 2.64 12.47 -3.94
CA TYR A 18 2.45 11.00 -3.94
C TYR A 18 1.02 10.48 -3.72
N ASN A 19 0.09 11.35 -3.35
CA ASN A 19 -1.28 10.98 -3.04
C ASN A 19 -2.19 11.69 -4.05
N PRO A 20 -2.88 10.96 -4.96
CA PRO A 20 -3.61 11.56 -6.08
C PRO A 20 -4.97 12.16 -5.65
N VAL A 21 -4.91 13.06 -4.68
CA VAL A 21 -6.05 13.71 -4.01
C VAL A 21 -6.00 15.23 -4.19
N PHE A 22 -7.10 15.89 -3.87
CA PHE A 22 -7.27 17.34 -3.97
C PHE A 22 -7.96 17.88 -2.73
N PHE A 23 -7.62 19.10 -2.32
CA PHE A 23 -8.26 19.79 -1.20
C PHE A 23 -9.73 20.04 -1.51
N ALA A 24 -10.61 19.35 -0.79
CA ALA A 24 -12.04 19.49 -0.91
C ALA A 24 -12.76 19.15 0.39
N TYR A 25 -14.01 19.61 0.49
CA TYR A 25 -15.01 19.06 1.40
C TYR A 25 -16.21 18.55 0.59
N ALA A 26 -17.00 17.67 1.19
CA ALA A 26 -18.27 17.26 0.63
C ALA A 26 -19.35 17.23 1.71
N ILE A 27 -20.55 17.69 1.36
CA ILE A 27 -21.76 17.46 2.16
C ILE A 27 -22.71 16.63 1.32
N ILE A 28 -23.09 15.47 1.87
CA ILE A 28 -24.02 14.54 1.25
C ILE A 28 -25.27 14.46 2.11
N THR A 29 -26.43 14.66 1.49
CA THR A 29 -27.74 14.42 2.10
C THR A 29 -28.47 13.33 1.31
N PRO A 30 -29.61 12.81 1.79
CA PRO A 30 -30.40 11.85 1.01
C PRO A 30 -30.86 12.35 -0.37
N SER A 31 -30.77 13.66 -0.62
CA SER A 31 -31.29 14.29 -1.85
C SER A 31 -30.27 15.14 -2.62
N THR A 32 -29.11 15.44 -2.03
CA THR A 32 -28.13 16.36 -2.61
C THR A 32 -26.70 15.94 -2.33
N ALA A 33 -25.81 16.22 -3.28
CA ALA A 33 -24.36 16.15 -3.11
C ALA A 33 -23.76 17.52 -3.43
N VAL A 34 -22.99 18.07 -2.49
CA VAL A 34 -22.28 19.35 -2.66
C VAL A 34 -20.79 19.11 -2.50
N LEU A 35 -20.01 19.46 -3.51
CA LEU A 35 -18.56 19.39 -3.52
C LEU A 35 -17.99 20.81 -3.37
N TYR A 36 -17.21 21.02 -2.32
CA TYR A 36 -16.56 22.28 -2.00
C TYR A 36 -15.10 22.20 -2.44
N ILE A 37 -14.76 22.88 -3.52
CA ILE A 37 -13.44 22.83 -4.16
C ILE A 37 -13.12 24.19 -4.77
N ASP A 38 -11.83 24.47 -4.95
CA ASP A 38 -11.41 25.58 -5.78
C ASP A 38 -11.77 25.31 -7.25
N GLU A 39 -12.66 26.14 -7.80
CA GLU A 39 -13.21 25.95 -9.14
C GLU A 39 -12.15 26.10 -10.23
N GLU A 40 -11.06 26.83 -9.97
CA GLU A 40 -9.93 26.95 -10.90
C GLU A 40 -9.21 25.62 -11.13
N LYS A 41 -9.34 24.67 -10.18
CA LYS A 41 -8.78 23.32 -10.28
C LYS A 41 -9.62 22.35 -11.10
N LEU A 42 -10.80 22.76 -11.57
CA LEU A 42 -11.75 21.89 -12.26
C LEU A 42 -11.72 22.12 -13.78
N PRO A 43 -11.15 21.18 -14.55
CA PRO A 43 -11.28 21.18 -16.00
C PRO A 43 -12.74 21.10 -16.46
N VAL A 44 -13.00 21.56 -17.69
CA VAL A 44 -14.35 21.59 -18.28
C VAL A 44 -14.97 20.18 -18.35
N GLU A 45 -14.16 19.18 -18.65
CA GLU A 45 -14.54 17.77 -18.68
C GLU A 45 -15.00 17.26 -17.31
N VAL A 46 -14.38 17.71 -16.21
CA VAL A 46 -14.79 17.34 -14.86
C VAL A 46 -16.12 17.98 -14.50
N LYS A 47 -16.30 19.27 -14.82
CA LYS A 47 -17.59 19.96 -14.61
C LYS A 47 -18.71 19.28 -15.40
N LYS A 48 -18.43 18.85 -16.63
CA LYS A 48 -19.38 18.11 -17.48
C LYS A 48 -19.70 16.72 -16.92
N TYR A 49 -18.70 16.00 -16.40
CA TYR A 49 -18.88 14.69 -15.79
C TYR A 49 -19.77 14.75 -14.54
N LEU A 50 -19.54 15.74 -13.67
CA LEU A 50 -20.34 15.96 -12.47
C LEU A 50 -21.78 16.40 -12.80
N GLY A 51 -21.93 17.25 -13.83
CA GLY A 51 -23.22 17.73 -14.30
C GLY A 51 -24.07 18.35 -13.19
N ASP A 52 -25.39 18.20 -13.29
CA ASP A 52 -26.34 18.74 -12.30
C ASP A 52 -26.50 17.86 -11.06
N GLN A 53 -25.84 16.69 -11.01
CA GLN A 53 -25.93 15.75 -9.89
C GLN A 53 -25.13 16.22 -8.67
N VAL A 54 -24.06 16.99 -8.90
CA VAL A 54 -23.16 17.49 -7.86
C VAL A 54 -23.10 19.00 -7.93
N SER A 55 -23.58 19.67 -6.89
CA SER A 55 -23.44 21.12 -6.77
C SER A 55 -22.00 21.49 -6.41
N LEU A 56 -21.39 22.37 -7.19
CA LEU A 56 -20.06 22.90 -6.93
C LEU A 56 -20.14 24.20 -6.13
N LYS A 57 -19.32 24.32 -5.09
CA LYS A 57 -19.15 25.55 -4.31
C LYS A 57 -17.68 25.83 -4.03
N PRO A 58 -17.28 27.10 -3.80
CA PRO A 58 -15.91 27.43 -3.42
C PRO A 58 -15.50 26.70 -2.14
N TYR A 59 -14.23 26.25 -2.06
CA TYR A 59 -13.68 25.49 -0.93
C TYR A 59 -14.02 26.11 0.45
N GLY A 60 -13.90 27.43 0.59
CA GLY A 60 -14.16 28.14 1.85
C GLY A 60 -15.64 28.27 2.24
N ALA A 61 -16.58 28.00 1.33
CA ALA A 61 -18.02 28.14 1.58
C ALA A 61 -18.56 27.06 2.54
N ILE A 62 -17.81 25.97 2.75
CA ILE A 62 -18.21 24.84 3.61
C ILE A 62 -18.64 25.27 5.01
N PHE A 63 -17.94 26.21 5.64
CA PHE A 63 -18.19 26.58 7.03
C PHE A 63 -19.48 27.39 7.19
N GLU A 64 -19.78 28.25 6.22
CA GLU A 64 -21.04 29.01 6.23
C GLU A 64 -22.22 28.09 5.97
N ASP A 65 -22.12 27.21 4.97
CA ASP A 65 -23.17 26.25 4.66
C ASP A 65 -23.38 25.25 5.81
N ALA A 66 -22.31 24.78 6.45
CA ALA A 66 -22.38 23.92 7.63
C ALA A 66 -23.12 24.62 8.78
N ARG A 67 -22.87 25.91 9.01
CA ARG A 67 -23.58 26.71 10.02
C ARG A 67 -25.07 26.83 9.71
N VAL A 68 -25.42 27.17 8.46
CA VAL A 68 -26.82 27.26 8.02
C VAL A 68 -27.53 25.91 8.17
N LEU A 69 -26.86 24.81 7.83
CA LEU A 69 -27.38 23.45 8.01
C LEU A 69 -27.61 23.13 9.49
N GLY A 70 -26.62 23.37 10.35
CA GLY A 70 -26.72 23.16 11.79
C GLY A 70 -27.89 23.93 12.44
N GLU A 71 -28.08 25.20 12.06
CA GLU A 71 -29.20 26.03 12.52
C GLU A 71 -30.56 25.52 12.03
N SER A 72 -30.63 25.00 10.80
CA SER A 72 -31.88 24.50 10.21
C SER A 72 -32.42 23.27 10.96
N VAL A 73 -31.53 22.41 11.43
CA VAL A 73 -31.88 21.22 12.23
C VAL A 73 -32.37 21.62 13.62
N LEU A 74 -31.71 22.59 14.26
CA LEU A 74 -32.15 23.14 15.55
C LEU A 74 -33.56 23.76 15.49
N LYS A 75 -33.87 24.48 14.40
CA LYS A 75 -35.20 25.09 14.18
C LYS A 75 -36.29 24.03 14.01
N LYS A 76 -36.02 22.94 13.28
CA LYS A 76 -36.95 21.80 13.16
C LYS A 76 -37.20 21.13 14.51
N ALA A 77 -36.14 20.88 15.28
CA ALA A 77 -36.24 20.26 16.61
C ALA A 77 -36.98 21.13 17.65
N SER A 78 -36.97 22.45 17.49
CA SER A 78 -37.66 23.39 18.40
C SER A 78 -39.15 23.59 18.06
N GLY A 79 -39.58 23.19 16.86
CA GLY A 79 -40.96 23.34 16.38
C GLY A 79 -41.84 22.11 16.58
N ASP A 80 -41.24 20.92 16.71
CA ASP A 80 -41.95 19.66 16.98
C ASP A 80 -41.76 19.25 18.44
N SER A 81 -42.83 19.34 19.24
CA SER A 81 -42.87 18.88 20.64
C SER A 81 -42.94 17.35 20.79
N SER A 82 -42.59 16.60 19.74
CA SER A 82 -42.56 15.14 19.76
C SER A 82 -41.14 14.63 20.02
N SER A 83 -41.03 13.70 20.96
CA SER A 83 -39.80 13.08 21.48
C SER A 83 -39.10 12.15 20.48
N SER A 84 -38.87 12.60 19.25
CA SER A 84 -38.07 11.88 18.27
C SER A 84 -36.58 12.24 18.48
N PRO A 85 -35.64 11.29 18.42
CA PRO A 85 -34.22 11.60 18.50
C PRO A 85 -33.86 12.61 17.40
N SER A 86 -33.17 13.69 17.76
CA SER A 86 -32.71 14.70 16.81
C SER A 86 -31.78 14.05 15.79
N GLU A 87 -32.11 14.13 14.51
CA GLU A 87 -31.21 13.69 13.43
C GLU A 87 -29.86 14.41 13.55
N LYS A 88 -28.77 13.64 13.67
CA LYS A 88 -27.41 14.17 13.76
C LYS A 88 -26.71 14.07 12.41
N PHE A 89 -25.80 15.00 12.16
CA PHE A 89 -24.84 14.91 11.06
C PHE A 89 -23.75 13.91 11.43
N LEU A 90 -23.49 12.99 10.51
CA LEU A 90 -22.36 12.08 10.64
C LEU A 90 -21.09 12.79 10.15
N ILE A 91 -20.04 12.80 10.97
CA ILE A 91 -18.70 13.23 10.55
C ILE A 91 -17.71 12.10 10.79
N SER A 92 -16.65 12.06 9.98
CA SER A 92 -15.53 11.16 10.21
C SER A 92 -14.86 11.46 11.56
N THR A 93 -14.37 10.43 12.26
CA THR A 93 -13.48 10.58 13.43
C THR A 93 -12.19 11.34 13.15
N LYS A 94 -11.88 11.60 11.87
CA LYS A 94 -10.74 12.43 11.41
C LYS A 94 -11.17 13.83 10.96
N ALA A 95 -12.44 14.20 11.09
CA ALA A 95 -12.92 15.52 10.71
C ALA A 95 -12.35 16.60 11.62
N SER A 96 -12.17 17.81 11.09
CA SER A 96 -11.66 18.93 11.90
C SER A 96 -12.68 19.36 12.95
N TRP A 97 -12.19 19.74 14.13
CA TRP A 97 -13.01 20.30 15.20
C TRP A 97 -13.82 21.52 14.72
N SER A 98 -13.22 22.36 13.87
CA SER A 98 -13.88 23.54 13.30
C SER A 98 -15.13 23.19 12.48
N LEU A 99 -15.10 22.09 11.72
CA LEU A 99 -16.26 21.63 10.97
C LEU A 99 -17.36 21.11 11.91
N SER A 100 -16.99 20.36 12.95
CA SER A 100 -17.92 19.90 13.99
C SER A 100 -18.63 21.08 14.67
N LEU A 101 -17.89 22.11 15.08
CA LEU A 101 -18.47 23.31 15.67
C LEU A 101 -19.39 24.07 14.70
N ALA A 102 -19.01 24.18 13.43
CA ALA A 102 -19.85 24.83 12.43
C ALA A 102 -21.21 24.13 12.29
N LEU A 103 -21.27 22.81 12.40
CA LEU A 103 -22.52 22.04 12.37
C LEU A 103 -23.36 22.12 13.67
N GLY A 104 -22.86 22.79 14.72
CA GLY A 104 -23.52 22.92 16.02
C GLY A 104 -22.91 22.05 17.14
N GLY A 105 -21.75 21.45 16.90
CA GLY A 105 -21.01 20.65 17.88
C GLY A 105 -21.70 19.34 18.27
N GLU A 106 -21.32 18.78 19.42
CA GLU A 106 -21.75 17.46 19.92
C GLU A 106 -23.27 17.24 19.96
N LYS A 107 -24.05 18.33 20.04
CA LYS A 107 -25.52 18.28 20.01
C LYS A 107 -26.06 17.85 18.65
N ASN A 108 -25.42 18.29 17.57
CA ASN A 108 -25.89 18.10 16.20
C ASN A 108 -25.06 17.09 15.42
N VAL A 109 -23.92 16.67 15.95
CA VAL A 109 -22.94 15.86 15.25
C VAL A 109 -22.71 14.54 15.98
N GLU A 110 -22.52 13.48 15.21
CA GLU A 110 -22.04 12.18 15.66
C GLU A 110 -20.77 11.82 14.90
N GLU A 111 -19.69 11.56 15.65
CA GLU A 111 -18.42 11.11 15.08
C GLU A 111 -18.48 9.60 14.84
N VAL A 112 -18.33 9.20 13.58
CA VAL A 112 -18.40 7.81 13.16
C VAL A 112 -17.24 7.48 12.23
N ARG A 113 -16.92 6.19 12.10
CA ARG A 113 -16.08 5.74 10.98
C ARG A 113 -16.86 5.96 9.70
N SER A 114 -16.23 6.60 8.72
CA SER A 114 -16.92 6.94 7.47
C SER A 114 -17.32 5.68 6.71
N PRO A 115 -18.57 5.59 6.21
CA PRO A 115 -19.00 4.47 5.38
C PRO A 115 -18.21 4.37 4.06
N ILE A 116 -17.65 5.50 3.58
CA ILE A 116 -16.80 5.51 2.37
C ILE A 116 -15.48 4.79 2.66
N THR A 117 -14.94 4.94 3.88
CA THR A 117 -13.73 4.22 4.29
C THR A 117 -13.94 2.72 4.26
N ASP A 118 -15.08 2.23 4.75
CA ASP A 118 -15.41 0.80 4.72
C ASP A 118 -15.71 0.31 3.29
N ALA A 119 -16.39 1.13 2.48
CA ALA A 119 -16.72 0.79 1.10
C ALA A 119 -15.48 0.65 0.21
N LYS A 120 -14.58 1.63 0.20
CA LYS A 120 -13.37 1.61 -0.65
C LYS A 120 -12.31 0.61 -0.20
N ALA A 121 -12.38 0.14 1.04
CA ALA A 121 -11.50 -0.92 1.51
C ALA A 121 -11.76 -2.26 0.78
N ILE A 122 -12.97 -2.46 0.25
CA ILE A 122 -13.38 -3.64 -0.51
C ILE A 122 -13.39 -3.28 -2.00
N LYS A 123 -12.32 -3.66 -2.71
CA LYS A 123 -12.19 -3.37 -4.14
C LYS A 123 -13.16 -4.23 -4.94
N ASN A 124 -13.76 -3.63 -5.96
CA ASN A 124 -14.53 -4.35 -6.96
C ASN A 124 -13.60 -5.03 -8.00
N GLU A 125 -14.14 -5.89 -8.85
CA GLU A 125 -13.35 -6.65 -9.83
C GLU A 125 -12.53 -5.79 -10.80
N ALA A 126 -13.01 -4.61 -11.19
CA ALA A 126 -12.25 -3.71 -12.07
C ALA A 126 -11.05 -3.09 -11.34
N GLU A 127 -11.22 -2.73 -10.07
CA GLU A 127 -10.11 -2.27 -9.22
C GLU A 127 -9.11 -3.39 -8.98
N LEU A 128 -9.56 -4.62 -8.69
CA LEU A 128 -8.68 -5.79 -8.51
C LEU A 128 -7.89 -6.14 -9.77
N GLU A 129 -8.52 -6.10 -10.95
CA GLU A 129 -7.82 -6.33 -12.21
C GLU A 129 -6.79 -5.22 -12.51
N GLY A 130 -7.13 -3.98 -12.19
CA GLY A 130 -6.20 -2.86 -12.24
C GLY A 130 -4.97 -3.09 -11.34
N MET A 131 -5.18 -3.59 -10.12
CA MET A 131 -4.10 -3.96 -9.19
C MET A 131 -3.22 -5.10 -9.74
N ARG A 132 -3.79 -6.11 -10.40
CA ARG A 132 -3.01 -7.16 -11.07
C ARG A 132 -2.14 -6.60 -12.19
N ALA A 133 -2.72 -5.80 -13.09
CA ALA A 133 -2.02 -5.23 -14.24
C ALA A 133 -0.93 -4.23 -13.80
N CYS A 134 -1.33 -3.26 -12.99
CA CYS A 134 -0.66 -2.82 -11.76
C CYS A 134 0.75 -3.31 -11.51
N HIS A 135 0.78 -4.43 -10.81
CA HIS A 135 1.98 -5.00 -10.23
C HIS A 135 2.81 -5.79 -11.24
N ILE A 136 2.22 -6.22 -12.38
CA ILE A 136 3.00 -6.81 -13.49
C ILE A 136 3.93 -5.77 -14.11
N ARG A 137 3.43 -4.57 -14.45
CA ARG A 137 4.32 -3.55 -15.07
C ARG A 137 5.32 -3.00 -14.05
N ASP A 138 4.91 -2.84 -12.79
CA ASP A 138 5.83 -2.37 -11.75
C ASP A 138 6.90 -3.43 -11.42
N GLY A 139 6.55 -4.71 -11.43
CA GLY A 139 7.49 -5.81 -11.33
C GLY A 139 8.49 -5.85 -12.49
N ALA A 140 8.05 -5.53 -13.71
CA ALA A 140 8.94 -5.35 -14.85
C ALA A 140 9.89 -4.15 -14.66
N ALA A 141 9.39 -3.01 -14.18
CA ALA A 141 10.20 -1.82 -13.89
C ALA A 141 11.28 -2.11 -12.82
N LEU A 142 10.90 -2.78 -11.74
CA LEU A 142 11.83 -3.18 -10.66
C LEU A 142 12.87 -4.19 -11.16
N THR A 143 12.48 -5.11 -12.05
CA THR A 143 13.41 -6.07 -12.67
C THR A 143 14.44 -5.35 -13.56
N GLU A 144 14.02 -4.42 -14.43
CA GLU A 144 14.94 -3.56 -15.21
C GLU A 144 15.87 -2.77 -14.30
N TYR A 145 15.31 -2.21 -13.22
CA TYR A 145 16.07 -1.43 -12.25
C TYR A 145 17.14 -2.25 -11.54
N PHE A 146 16.81 -3.41 -10.98
CA PHE A 146 17.79 -4.23 -10.26
C PHE A 146 18.85 -4.83 -11.19
N ALA A 147 18.49 -5.20 -12.42
CA ALA A 147 19.45 -5.63 -13.43
C ALA A 147 20.41 -4.49 -13.82
N TRP A 148 19.88 -3.28 -14.03
CA TRP A 148 20.68 -2.08 -14.28
C TRP A 148 21.62 -1.78 -13.11
N LEU A 149 21.08 -1.76 -11.89
CA LEU A 149 21.83 -1.40 -10.69
C LEU A 149 22.99 -2.38 -10.45
N GLU A 150 22.74 -3.68 -10.54
CA GLU A 150 23.80 -4.69 -10.42
C GLU A 150 24.87 -4.51 -11.50
N ASN A 151 24.47 -4.22 -12.75
CA ASN A 151 25.42 -4.02 -13.84
C ASN A 151 26.29 -2.77 -13.63
N GLU A 152 25.71 -1.66 -13.16
CA GLU A 152 26.46 -0.45 -12.84
C GLU A 152 27.45 -0.71 -11.71
N LEU A 153 27.02 -1.33 -10.61
CA LEU A 153 27.85 -1.55 -9.43
C LEU A 153 28.95 -2.60 -9.66
N ILE A 154 28.61 -3.72 -10.31
CA ILE A 154 29.52 -4.88 -10.42
C ILE A 154 30.37 -4.84 -11.69
N ASN A 155 29.74 -4.65 -12.85
CA ASN A 155 30.45 -4.76 -14.14
C ASN A 155 31.14 -3.45 -14.52
N LYS A 156 30.42 -2.33 -14.40
CA LYS A 156 30.96 -1.00 -14.74
C LYS A 156 31.71 -0.34 -13.59
N LYS A 157 31.43 -0.75 -12.35
CA LYS A 157 32.00 -0.17 -11.13
C LYS A 157 31.73 1.33 -11.02
N THR A 158 30.54 1.74 -11.46
CA THR A 158 30.05 3.11 -11.35
C THR A 158 29.78 3.40 -9.88
N ALA A 159 30.31 4.51 -9.37
CA ALA A 159 29.97 5.00 -8.04
C ALA A 159 28.60 5.68 -8.10
N LEU A 160 27.58 5.04 -7.51
CA LEU A 160 26.23 5.55 -7.39
C LEU A 160 25.91 5.75 -5.90
N ASN A 161 25.29 6.88 -5.56
CA ASN A 161 24.71 7.08 -4.24
C ASN A 161 23.26 6.59 -4.19
N GLU A 162 22.68 6.57 -2.99
CA GLU A 162 21.30 6.12 -2.76
C GLU A 162 20.26 6.95 -3.53
N VAL A 163 20.49 8.26 -3.72
CA VAL A 163 19.62 9.16 -4.50
C VAL A 163 19.71 8.88 -5.99
N ASP A 164 20.92 8.68 -6.55
CA ASP A 164 21.11 8.33 -7.96
C ASP A 164 20.31 7.07 -8.32
N ALA A 165 20.26 6.12 -7.39
CA ALA A 165 19.54 4.86 -7.56
C ALA A 165 18.02 5.05 -7.47
N SER A 166 17.50 5.84 -6.51
CA SER A 166 16.06 6.16 -6.45
C SER A 166 15.57 6.94 -7.66
N ASP A 167 16.34 7.95 -8.11
CA ASP A 167 16.01 8.77 -9.28
C ASP A 167 15.98 7.91 -10.55
N LYS A 168 16.89 6.92 -10.64
CA LYS A 168 16.89 5.98 -11.76
C LYS A 168 15.64 5.10 -11.77
N LEU A 169 15.21 4.61 -10.61
CA LEU A 169 14.00 3.79 -10.54
C LEU A 169 12.75 4.56 -10.96
N GLU A 170 12.61 5.82 -10.52
CA GLU A 170 11.53 6.70 -10.99
C GLU A 170 11.60 6.91 -12.51
N GLN A 171 12.80 7.16 -13.06
CA GLN A 171 12.99 7.30 -14.50
C GLN A 171 12.53 6.04 -15.26
N ILE A 172 12.81 4.84 -14.74
CA ILE A 172 12.37 3.58 -15.36
C ILE A 172 10.85 3.47 -15.30
N ARG A 173 10.24 3.62 -14.11
CA ARG A 173 8.79 3.57 -13.91
C ARG A 173 8.04 4.56 -14.80
N SER A 174 8.58 5.76 -15.01
CA SER A 174 7.97 6.82 -15.82
C SER A 174 7.69 6.44 -17.28
N LYS A 175 8.37 5.41 -17.79
CA LYS A 175 8.18 4.91 -19.16
C LYS A 175 6.99 3.95 -19.28
N HIS A 176 6.50 3.40 -18.17
CA HIS A 176 5.44 2.40 -18.20
C HIS A 176 4.08 3.05 -18.42
N LYS A 177 3.22 2.32 -19.14
CA LYS A 177 1.85 2.74 -19.42
C LYS A 177 1.09 3.01 -18.11
N TYR A 178 0.35 4.11 -18.11
CA TYR A 178 -0.48 4.59 -16.98
C TYR A 178 0.27 5.11 -15.77
N PHE A 179 1.61 5.19 -15.77
CA PHE A 179 2.35 5.83 -14.69
C PHE A 179 1.92 7.29 -14.52
N VAL A 180 1.71 7.70 -13.27
CA VAL A 180 1.33 9.07 -12.87
C VAL A 180 2.42 9.73 -12.04
N GLY A 181 3.07 8.97 -11.16
CA GLY A 181 4.09 9.44 -10.22
C GLY A 181 4.39 8.37 -9.18
N LEU A 182 5.29 8.66 -8.25
CA LEU A 182 5.56 7.75 -7.12
C LEU A 182 4.37 7.71 -6.13
N SER A 183 4.19 6.60 -5.43
CA SER A 183 3.19 6.48 -4.35
C SER A 183 3.71 6.91 -2.98
N PHE A 184 5.03 7.05 -2.84
CA PHE A 184 5.76 7.67 -1.73
C PHE A 184 7.22 7.95 -2.13
N ASP A 185 7.97 8.67 -1.31
CA ASP A 185 9.42 8.85 -1.49
C ASP A 185 10.13 7.48 -1.44
N THR A 186 10.85 7.11 -2.51
CA THR A 186 11.58 5.84 -2.55
C THR A 186 12.64 5.77 -1.45
N ILE A 187 12.60 4.72 -0.64
CA ILE A 187 13.64 4.39 0.33
C ILE A 187 14.68 3.54 -0.41
N SER A 188 15.79 4.16 -0.77
CA SER A 188 16.97 3.51 -1.34
C SER A 188 18.06 3.55 -0.27
N SER A 189 18.51 2.38 0.22
CA SER A 189 19.37 2.33 1.39
C SER A 189 20.43 1.23 1.32
N THR A 190 21.66 1.53 1.73
CA THR A 190 22.78 0.58 1.77
C THR A 190 23.33 0.38 3.18
N GLY A 191 23.70 -0.85 3.53
CA GLY A 191 24.32 -1.21 4.80
C GLY A 191 23.55 -0.67 6.02
N PRO A 192 24.19 0.10 6.93
CA PRO A 192 23.54 0.64 8.12
C PRO A 192 22.29 1.49 7.86
N ASN A 193 22.21 2.17 6.72
CA ASN A 193 21.03 2.97 6.37
C ASN A 193 19.78 2.10 6.20
N ALA A 194 19.95 0.84 5.77
CA ALA A 194 18.84 -0.12 5.64
C ALA A 194 18.24 -0.51 6.99
N ALA A 195 18.94 -0.31 8.11
CA ALA A 195 18.42 -0.53 9.47
C ALA A 195 17.44 0.58 9.92
N VAL A 196 17.37 1.70 9.20
CA VAL A 196 16.47 2.82 9.53
C VAL A 196 15.17 2.66 8.74
N ILE A 197 14.09 2.26 9.43
CA ILE A 197 12.80 1.85 8.82
C ILE A 197 12.25 2.90 7.84
N HIS A 198 12.23 4.18 8.23
CA HIS A 198 11.81 5.30 7.38
C HIS A 198 13.01 6.14 6.94
N TYR A 199 14.08 5.49 6.49
CA TYR A 199 15.24 6.16 5.93
C TYR A 199 14.83 7.02 4.72
N LYS A 200 15.42 8.21 4.62
CA LYS A 200 15.28 9.07 3.44
C LYS A 200 16.66 9.55 3.04
N ALA A 201 17.10 9.12 1.87
CA ALA A 201 18.32 9.63 1.26
C ALA A 201 18.12 11.10 0.88
N GLU A 202 19.08 11.97 1.21
CA GLU A 202 19.12 13.33 0.69
C GLU A 202 20.42 13.55 -0.11
N PRO A 203 20.41 14.36 -1.18
CA PRO A 203 21.55 14.50 -2.09
C PRO A 203 22.89 14.85 -1.43
N ASN A 204 22.87 15.49 -0.26
CA ASN A 204 24.08 15.94 0.45
C ASN A 204 24.42 15.10 1.70
N SER A 205 23.63 14.08 2.02
CA SER A 205 23.77 13.27 3.24
C SER A 205 23.48 11.78 3.03
N CYS A 206 23.51 11.30 1.78
CA CYS A 206 23.35 9.90 1.42
C CYS A 206 24.68 9.17 1.26
N SER A 207 24.63 7.84 1.38
CA SER A 207 25.77 6.96 1.22
C SER A 207 26.00 6.62 -0.27
N ILE A 208 27.27 6.38 -0.62
CA ILE A 208 27.60 5.64 -1.84
C ILE A 208 27.21 4.18 -1.62
N ILE A 209 26.52 3.56 -2.59
CA ILE A 209 26.06 2.17 -2.50
C ILE A 209 27.28 1.25 -2.46
N ASP A 210 27.39 0.45 -1.39
CA ASP A 210 28.43 -0.57 -1.26
C ASP A 210 27.89 -1.92 -1.77
N PRO A 211 28.43 -2.47 -2.87
CA PRO A 211 27.98 -3.75 -3.39
C PRO A 211 28.23 -4.94 -2.43
N ASN A 212 29.09 -4.77 -1.42
CA ASN A 212 29.37 -5.80 -0.40
C ASN A 212 28.51 -5.66 0.86
N ALA A 213 27.55 -4.74 0.85
CA ALA A 213 26.57 -4.59 1.91
C ALA A 213 25.16 -4.93 1.39
N VAL A 214 24.24 -5.12 2.33
CA VAL A 214 22.81 -5.17 2.02
C VAL A 214 22.35 -3.89 1.34
N TYR A 215 21.54 -4.02 0.29
CA TYR A 215 20.82 -2.92 -0.35
C TYR A 215 19.32 -3.15 -0.20
N LEU A 216 18.60 -2.24 0.44
CA LEU A 216 17.15 -2.29 0.62
C LEU A 216 16.51 -1.17 -0.21
N CYS A 217 15.59 -1.57 -1.08
CA CYS A 217 14.79 -0.68 -1.90
C CYS A 217 13.32 -0.89 -1.59
N ASP A 218 12.69 0.09 -0.96
CA ASP A 218 11.26 0.17 -0.73
C ASP A 218 10.68 1.33 -1.54
N SER A 219 9.73 1.01 -2.41
CA SER A 219 9.29 1.94 -3.43
C SER A 219 7.96 1.52 -4.07
N GLY A 220 7.20 2.51 -4.52
CA GLY A 220 5.95 2.27 -5.23
C GLY A 220 5.58 3.39 -6.19
N ALA A 221 4.55 3.15 -6.99
CA ALA A 221 4.04 4.09 -7.96
C ALA A 221 2.52 4.16 -7.99
N GLN A 222 2.04 5.34 -8.39
CA GLN A 222 0.67 5.58 -8.79
C GLN A 222 0.53 5.29 -10.28
N TYR A 223 -0.39 4.37 -10.61
CA TYR A 223 -0.86 4.13 -11.95
C TYR A 223 -2.35 4.50 -12.03
N LEU A 224 -2.85 4.88 -13.22
CA LEU A 224 -4.28 5.20 -13.40
C LEU A 224 -5.22 4.04 -13.00
N ASP A 225 -4.71 2.81 -12.99
CA ASP A 225 -5.41 1.57 -12.68
C ASP A 225 -5.01 0.96 -11.32
N GLY A 226 -4.15 1.59 -10.51
CA GLY A 226 -3.82 1.09 -9.17
C GLY A 226 -2.63 1.75 -8.51
N THR A 227 -2.39 1.43 -7.24
CA THR A 227 -1.24 1.92 -6.46
C THR A 227 -0.36 0.72 -6.10
N THR A 228 0.96 0.85 -6.26
CA THR A 228 1.92 -0.19 -5.86
C THR A 228 2.69 0.21 -4.62
N ASP A 229 3.10 -0.82 -3.88
CA ASP A 229 4.05 -0.77 -2.78
C ASP A 229 4.87 -2.06 -2.79
N THR A 230 6.19 -1.96 -2.79
CA THR A 230 7.06 -3.14 -2.91
C THR A 230 8.46 -2.84 -2.40
N THR A 231 8.81 -3.54 -1.33
CA THR A 231 10.16 -3.66 -0.83
C THR A 231 10.89 -4.92 -1.31
N ARG A 232 12.12 -4.75 -1.80
CA ARG A 232 13.10 -5.84 -1.96
C ARG A 232 14.41 -5.48 -1.29
N THR A 233 14.98 -6.48 -0.63
CA THR A 233 16.33 -6.43 -0.09
C THR A 233 17.24 -7.33 -0.92
N LEU A 234 18.38 -6.81 -1.37
CA LEU A 234 19.36 -7.47 -2.23
C LEU A 234 20.75 -7.47 -1.59
N HIS A 235 21.63 -8.29 -2.15
CA HIS A 235 23.07 -8.26 -1.88
C HIS A 235 23.84 -8.51 -3.17
N PHE A 236 24.70 -7.59 -3.59
CA PHE A 236 25.38 -7.70 -4.88
C PHE A 236 26.70 -8.51 -4.80
N GLY A 237 27.34 -8.55 -3.64
CA GLY A 237 28.52 -9.37 -3.31
C GLY A 237 28.18 -10.74 -2.71
N GLU A 238 28.90 -11.12 -1.65
CA GLU A 238 28.66 -12.33 -0.84
C GLU A 238 28.07 -11.95 0.54
N PRO A 239 26.83 -12.34 0.86
CA PRO A 239 26.22 -12.01 2.13
C PRO A 239 26.74 -12.88 3.28
N THR A 240 26.77 -12.29 4.47
CA THR A 240 27.12 -12.96 5.73
C THR A 240 26.05 -13.97 6.17
N GLU A 241 26.43 -14.88 7.07
CA GLU A 241 25.49 -15.86 7.64
C GLU A 241 24.33 -15.18 8.40
N MET A 242 24.58 -14.05 9.05
CA MET A 242 23.54 -13.32 9.77
C MET A 242 22.55 -12.64 8.82
N GLU A 243 23.03 -12.04 7.73
CA GLU A 243 22.16 -11.46 6.69
C GLU A 243 21.30 -12.54 6.02
N LYS A 244 21.90 -13.69 5.67
CA LYS A 244 21.17 -14.84 5.11
C LYS A 244 20.12 -15.38 6.08
N LYS A 245 20.47 -15.50 7.37
CA LYS A 245 19.54 -15.95 8.43
C LYS A 245 18.39 -14.96 8.59
N ALA A 246 18.68 -13.68 8.77
CA ALA A 246 17.66 -12.64 8.93
C ALA A 246 16.72 -12.57 7.72
N TYR A 247 17.27 -12.54 6.50
CA TYR A 247 16.47 -12.55 5.27
C TYR A 247 15.56 -13.76 5.18
N THR A 248 16.07 -14.94 5.50
CA THR A 248 15.27 -16.16 5.42
C THR A 248 14.17 -16.20 6.48
N LEU A 249 14.40 -15.69 7.70
CA LEU A 249 13.37 -15.60 8.73
C LEU A 249 12.26 -14.62 8.34
N VAL A 250 12.63 -13.47 7.78
CA VAL A 250 11.67 -12.49 7.23
C VAL A 250 10.87 -13.10 6.08
N LEU A 251 11.52 -13.80 5.16
CA LEU A 251 10.87 -14.50 4.05
C LEU A 251 9.87 -15.55 4.55
N LYS A 252 10.21 -16.32 5.59
CA LYS A 252 9.27 -17.27 6.20
C LYS A 252 8.04 -16.57 6.78
N GLY A 253 8.21 -15.37 7.31
CA GLY A 253 7.11 -14.52 7.76
C GLY A 253 6.16 -14.17 6.62
N LEU A 254 6.71 -13.69 5.49
CA LEU A 254 5.96 -13.32 4.29
C LEU A 254 5.20 -14.54 3.73
N ILE A 255 5.90 -15.67 3.56
CA ILE A 255 5.26 -16.92 3.10
C ILE A 255 4.12 -17.35 4.04
N SER A 256 4.28 -17.15 5.35
CA SER A 256 3.25 -17.54 6.33
C SER A 256 1.98 -16.71 6.22
N ILE A 257 2.07 -15.45 5.80
CA ILE A 257 0.91 -14.59 5.52
C ILE A 257 0.35 -14.92 4.15
N ASP A 258 1.17 -14.95 3.10
CA ASP A 258 0.76 -15.23 1.72
C ASP A 258 -0.04 -16.55 1.59
N THR A 259 0.40 -17.58 2.32
CA THR A 259 -0.23 -18.92 2.28
C THR A 259 -1.30 -19.14 3.35
N ALA A 260 -1.63 -18.13 4.16
CA ALA A 260 -2.59 -18.26 5.24
C ALA A 260 -4.01 -18.57 4.71
N ILE A 261 -4.64 -19.57 5.33
CA ILE A 261 -6.07 -19.87 5.15
C ILE A 261 -6.76 -19.72 6.51
N PHE A 262 -7.77 -18.86 6.58
CA PHE A 262 -8.40 -18.45 7.84
C PHE A 262 -9.91 -18.28 7.70
N PRO A 263 -10.70 -18.43 8.78
CA PRO A 263 -12.15 -18.27 8.70
C PRO A 263 -12.54 -16.81 8.49
N LYS A 264 -13.63 -16.56 7.77
CA LYS A 264 -14.24 -15.22 7.66
C LYS A 264 -14.54 -14.67 9.06
N GLY A 265 -14.20 -13.39 9.27
CA GLY A 265 -14.31 -12.71 10.56
C GLY A 265 -12.97 -12.57 11.31
N THR A 266 -11.90 -13.18 10.82
CA THR A 266 -10.54 -12.95 11.33
C THR A 266 -10.05 -11.54 10.96
N THR A 267 -9.40 -10.88 11.91
CA THR A 267 -8.83 -9.55 11.75
C THR A 267 -7.33 -9.64 11.45
N GLY A 268 -6.77 -8.59 10.85
CA GLY A 268 -5.34 -8.57 10.59
C GLY A 268 -4.48 -8.51 11.85
N PHE A 269 -5.04 -8.03 12.98
CA PHE A 269 -4.42 -8.16 14.29
C PHE A 269 -4.13 -9.62 14.67
N ALA A 270 -5.04 -10.55 14.34
CA ALA A 270 -4.85 -11.97 14.65
C ALA A 270 -3.83 -12.65 13.73
N LEU A 271 -3.69 -12.18 12.48
CA LEU A 271 -2.78 -12.76 11.49
C LEU A 271 -1.34 -12.28 11.63
N ASP A 272 -1.10 -11.08 12.18
CA ASP A 272 0.24 -10.49 12.33
C ASP A 272 1.27 -11.42 13.03
N ALA A 273 0.83 -12.21 14.01
CA ALA A 273 1.69 -13.16 14.69
C ALA A 273 2.25 -14.26 13.76
N PHE A 274 1.59 -14.56 12.64
CA PHE A 274 2.06 -15.56 11.67
C PHE A 274 3.34 -15.11 10.97
N ALA A 275 3.47 -13.81 10.70
CA ALA A 275 4.68 -13.24 10.14
C ALA A 275 5.82 -13.20 11.17
N ARG A 276 5.51 -12.80 12.42
CA ARG A 276 6.51 -12.56 13.47
C ARG A 276 7.08 -13.81 14.10
N GLN A 277 6.32 -14.91 14.16
CA GLN A 277 6.68 -16.09 14.96
C GLN A 277 8.07 -16.67 14.65
N HIS A 278 8.59 -16.49 13.42
CA HIS A 278 9.89 -17.00 13.02
C HIS A 278 11.04 -16.18 13.60
N LEU A 279 10.89 -14.85 13.65
CA LEU A 279 11.81 -13.95 14.33
C LEU A 279 11.71 -14.10 15.84
N TRP A 280 10.49 -14.20 16.39
CA TRP A 280 10.28 -14.38 17.83
C TRP A 280 10.95 -15.63 18.41
N LYS A 281 11.02 -16.73 17.65
CA LYS A 281 11.73 -17.95 18.07
C LYS A 281 13.23 -17.71 18.30
N GLU A 282 13.80 -16.68 17.69
CA GLU A 282 15.19 -16.27 17.82
C GLU A 282 15.37 -15.07 18.77
N GLY A 283 14.28 -14.59 19.38
CA GLY A 283 14.28 -13.39 20.23
C GLY A 283 14.37 -12.06 19.44
N LEU A 284 14.04 -12.09 18.15
CA LEU A 284 14.07 -10.94 17.24
C LEU A 284 12.65 -10.42 16.97
N ASP A 285 12.51 -9.14 16.58
CA ASP A 285 11.23 -8.53 16.19
C ASP A 285 11.45 -7.30 15.29
N TYR A 286 10.37 -6.65 14.83
CA TYR A 286 10.38 -5.40 14.08
C TYR A 286 9.31 -4.41 14.57
N LEU A 287 9.61 -3.11 14.46
CA LEU A 287 8.88 -2.03 15.15
C LEU A 287 7.76 -1.37 14.32
N HIS A 288 7.28 -2.04 13.27
CA HIS A 288 6.13 -1.61 12.45
C HIS A 288 5.11 -2.74 12.31
N GLY A 289 3.95 -2.46 11.71
CA GLY A 289 2.96 -3.50 11.39
C GLY A 289 3.45 -4.43 10.28
N THR A 290 2.91 -5.65 10.20
CA THR A 290 3.16 -6.55 9.06
C THR A 290 2.58 -6.01 7.75
N GLY A 291 1.58 -5.12 7.80
CA GLY A 291 1.04 -4.49 6.60
C GLY A 291 -0.11 -3.52 6.83
N HIS A 292 -0.51 -2.86 5.76
CA HIS A 292 -1.58 -1.86 5.70
C HIS A 292 -2.44 -2.06 4.46
N GLY A 293 -3.68 -1.56 4.46
CA GLY A 293 -4.46 -1.53 3.22
C GLY A 293 -3.84 -0.61 2.17
N VAL A 294 -4.14 -0.86 0.89
CA VAL A 294 -3.67 -0.05 -0.25
C VAL A 294 -4.85 0.41 -1.09
N GLY A 295 -4.87 1.70 -1.46
CA GLY A 295 -5.92 2.29 -2.29
C GLY A 295 -5.77 1.95 -3.78
N SER A 296 -6.86 2.04 -4.55
CA SER A 296 -6.81 1.93 -6.01
C SER A 296 -6.60 3.31 -6.64
N TYR A 297 -5.37 3.57 -7.09
CA TYR A 297 -4.91 4.90 -7.54
C TYR A 297 -5.24 5.96 -6.48
N LEU A 298 -4.89 5.70 -5.22
CA LEU A 298 -5.19 6.52 -4.04
C LEU A 298 -4.02 6.40 -3.05
N ASN A 299 -4.25 6.62 -1.76
CA ASN A 299 -3.20 6.56 -0.75
C ASN A 299 -2.60 5.14 -0.69
N VAL A 300 -1.27 5.08 -0.60
CA VAL A 300 -0.54 3.81 -0.39
C VAL A 300 -0.86 3.19 0.97
N HIS A 301 -1.02 4.02 2.00
CA HIS A 301 -1.54 3.61 3.30
C HIS A 301 -3.04 3.92 3.41
N GLU A 302 -3.87 2.88 3.32
CA GLU A 302 -5.32 2.99 3.32
C GLU A 302 -5.95 2.15 4.45
N GLY A 303 -6.70 2.81 5.32
CA GLY A 303 -7.50 2.14 6.35
C GLY A 303 -8.87 1.66 5.82
N PRO A 304 -9.65 0.94 6.65
CA PRO A 304 -9.40 0.69 8.08
C PRO A 304 -8.65 -0.63 8.35
N ILE A 305 -8.46 -1.44 7.31
CA ILE A 305 -7.79 -2.73 7.38
C ILE A 305 -6.26 -2.58 7.49
N GLY A 306 -5.60 -3.60 8.04
CA GLY A 306 -4.16 -3.72 8.10
C GLY A 306 -3.75 -4.95 8.92
N LEU A 307 -2.48 -5.33 8.86
CA LEU A 307 -1.88 -6.45 9.59
C LEU A 307 -0.90 -5.87 10.62
N GLY A 308 -1.15 -6.04 11.91
CA GLY A 308 -0.32 -5.40 12.92
C GLY A 308 -0.85 -5.51 14.35
N THR A 309 -0.01 -5.13 15.30
CA THR A 309 -0.32 -5.12 16.73
C THR A 309 -1.09 -3.87 17.19
N ARG A 310 -1.44 -2.96 16.28
CA ARG A 310 -2.27 -1.78 16.59
C ARG A 310 -3.71 -2.21 16.86
N VAL A 311 -4.30 -1.76 17.96
CA VAL A 311 -5.66 -2.16 18.37
C VAL A 311 -6.72 -1.86 17.30
N GLN A 312 -6.51 -0.83 16.48
CA GLN A 312 -7.43 -0.48 15.38
C GLN A 312 -7.56 -1.61 14.34
N TYR A 313 -6.51 -2.41 14.13
CA TYR A 313 -6.55 -3.57 13.24
C TYR A 313 -7.34 -4.75 13.82
N SER A 314 -7.87 -4.64 15.04
CA SER A 314 -8.82 -5.57 15.63
C SER A 314 -10.29 -5.17 15.42
N GLU A 315 -10.55 -3.94 14.92
CA GLU A 315 -11.91 -3.41 14.78
C GLU A 315 -12.62 -3.90 13.50
N VAL A 316 -11.86 -4.22 12.45
CA VAL A 316 -12.40 -4.61 11.14
C VAL A 316 -11.79 -5.94 10.71
N ALA A 317 -12.65 -6.91 10.45
CA ALA A 317 -12.25 -8.20 9.90
C ALA A 317 -11.90 -8.07 8.41
N LEU A 318 -10.96 -8.91 7.95
CA LEU A 318 -10.63 -8.99 6.54
C LEU A 318 -11.80 -9.57 5.74
N ALA A 319 -11.98 -9.05 4.53
CA ALA A 319 -13.03 -9.42 3.59
C ALA A 319 -12.47 -9.61 2.18
N PRO A 320 -13.10 -10.46 1.34
CA PRO A 320 -12.76 -10.55 -0.07
C PRO A 320 -12.73 -9.18 -0.75
N GLY A 321 -11.73 -8.92 -1.59
CA GLY A 321 -11.51 -7.62 -2.23
C GLY A 321 -10.67 -6.64 -1.42
N ASN A 322 -10.29 -6.97 -0.19
CA ASN A 322 -9.26 -6.21 0.52
C ASN A 322 -7.89 -6.38 -0.17
N VAL A 323 -7.19 -5.27 -0.34
CA VAL A 323 -5.82 -5.19 -0.87
C VAL A 323 -4.92 -4.69 0.26
N ILE A 324 -3.85 -5.42 0.56
CA ILE A 324 -3.02 -5.21 1.75
C ILE A 324 -1.55 -5.45 1.42
N SER A 325 -0.61 -4.71 2.02
CA SER A 325 0.80 -5.10 2.06
C SER A 325 1.03 -6.29 3.01
N ASP A 326 2.06 -7.07 2.72
CA ASP A 326 2.66 -8.11 3.57
C ASP A 326 4.17 -7.88 3.54
N GLU A 327 4.65 -7.17 4.56
CA GLU A 327 5.97 -6.51 4.62
C GLU A 327 6.74 -6.82 5.92
N PRO A 328 6.92 -8.08 6.34
CA PRO A 328 7.76 -8.36 7.50
C PRO A 328 9.18 -7.81 7.31
N GLY A 329 9.85 -7.50 8.43
CA GLY A 329 11.21 -6.98 8.41
C GLY A 329 12.04 -7.38 9.63
N TYR A 330 13.32 -7.03 9.58
CA TYR A 330 14.25 -7.10 10.71
C TYR A 330 15.34 -6.04 10.52
N TYR A 331 15.69 -5.34 11.59
CA TYR A 331 16.62 -4.21 11.52
C TYR A 331 17.66 -4.32 12.64
N GLU A 332 18.90 -4.58 12.26
CA GLU A 332 20.05 -4.63 13.15
C GLU A 332 20.69 -3.23 13.21
N ASP A 333 20.53 -2.54 14.34
CA ASP A 333 20.90 -1.14 14.48
C ASP A 333 22.36 -0.89 14.12
N GLY A 334 22.59 0.06 13.22
CA GLY A 334 23.92 0.42 12.74
C GLY A 334 24.61 -0.63 11.87
N VAL A 335 23.94 -1.73 11.47
CA VAL A 335 24.56 -2.80 10.66
C VAL A 335 23.84 -3.00 9.32
N PHE A 336 22.61 -3.52 9.33
CA PHE A 336 21.80 -3.76 8.13
C PHE A 336 20.32 -3.87 8.48
N GLY A 337 19.45 -3.76 7.48
CA GLY A 337 18.05 -4.09 7.62
C GLY A 337 17.52 -4.88 6.44
N ILE A 338 16.53 -5.72 6.72
CA ILE A 338 15.82 -6.54 5.76
C ILE A 338 14.35 -6.16 5.84
N ARG A 339 13.73 -5.94 4.67
CA ARG A 339 12.28 -6.00 4.49
C ARG A 339 11.98 -6.66 3.16
N ILE A 340 10.96 -7.52 3.15
CA ILE A 340 10.46 -8.16 1.94
C ILE A 340 8.98 -7.90 1.93
N GLU A 341 8.49 -7.27 0.88
CA GLU A 341 7.11 -6.84 0.82
C GLU A 341 6.43 -7.21 -0.49
N ASN A 342 5.23 -7.77 -0.35
CA ASN A 342 4.31 -7.98 -1.46
C ASN A 342 2.97 -7.32 -1.16
N ILE A 343 2.23 -6.99 -2.22
CA ILE A 343 0.79 -6.73 -2.13
C ILE A 343 0.04 -8.03 -2.34
N ILE A 344 -0.91 -8.27 -1.44
CA ILE A 344 -1.80 -9.43 -1.41
C ILE A 344 -3.27 -8.98 -1.42
N MET A 345 -4.12 -9.78 -2.05
CA MET A 345 -5.56 -9.56 -2.15
C MET A 345 -6.33 -10.68 -1.47
N ALA A 346 -7.18 -10.33 -0.51
CA ALA A 346 -8.01 -11.30 0.19
C ALA A 346 -9.10 -11.84 -0.77
N LYS A 347 -9.29 -13.15 -0.76
CA LYS A 347 -10.29 -13.85 -1.56
C LYS A 347 -10.91 -15.02 -0.80
N GLU A 348 -12.09 -15.45 -1.21
CA GLU A 348 -12.65 -16.71 -0.72
C GLU A 348 -11.88 -17.90 -1.29
N VAL A 349 -11.65 -18.91 -0.46
CA VAL A 349 -10.97 -20.15 -0.86
C VAL A 349 -11.79 -21.37 -0.46
N LYS A 350 -11.67 -22.44 -1.24
CA LYS A 350 -12.29 -23.72 -0.91
C LYS A 350 -11.32 -24.58 -0.12
N THR A 351 -11.74 -25.04 1.05
CA THR A 351 -11.00 -25.97 1.90
C THR A 351 -11.53 -27.39 1.73
N GLN A 352 -10.74 -28.40 2.13
CA GLN A 352 -11.17 -29.80 2.09
C GLN A 352 -12.36 -30.09 3.01
N HIS A 353 -12.44 -29.36 4.12
CA HIS A 353 -13.49 -29.49 5.12
C HIS A 353 -14.07 -28.11 5.47
N SER A 354 -15.34 -28.08 5.84
CA SER A 354 -16.03 -26.88 6.33
C SER A 354 -16.23 -26.97 7.84
N PHE A 355 -16.17 -25.82 8.53
CA PHE A 355 -16.53 -25.72 9.95
C PHE A 355 -17.80 -24.85 10.06
N GLY A 356 -18.95 -25.51 10.03
CA GLY A 356 -20.24 -24.84 9.84
C GLY A 356 -20.36 -24.22 8.43
N GLU A 357 -21.16 -23.16 8.33
CA GLU A 357 -21.42 -22.45 7.05
C GLU A 357 -20.46 -21.28 6.80
N LYS A 358 -19.44 -21.08 7.65
CA LYS A 358 -18.52 -19.94 7.53
C LYS A 358 -17.60 -20.12 6.32
N PRO A 359 -17.53 -19.14 5.40
CA PRO A 359 -16.53 -19.14 4.33
C PRO A 359 -15.11 -19.07 4.88
N TRP A 360 -14.17 -19.62 4.11
CA TRP A 360 -12.74 -19.51 4.36
C TRP A 360 -12.14 -18.48 3.41
N LEU A 361 -11.19 -17.72 3.92
CA LEU A 361 -10.44 -16.71 3.19
C LEU A 361 -8.99 -17.15 3.08
N GLY A 362 -8.33 -16.65 2.04
CA GLY A 362 -6.90 -16.69 1.84
C GLY A 362 -6.48 -15.53 0.95
N PHE A 363 -5.26 -15.58 0.42
CA PHE A 363 -4.71 -14.48 -0.35
C PHE A 363 -4.33 -14.86 -1.78
N GLU A 364 -4.20 -13.83 -2.60
CA GLU A 364 -3.57 -13.83 -3.92
C GLU A 364 -2.49 -12.75 -3.90
N HIS A 365 -1.21 -13.10 -4.08
CA HIS A 365 -0.18 -12.09 -4.31
C HIS A 365 -0.28 -11.52 -5.72
N VAL A 366 0.01 -10.22 -5.84
CA VAL A 366 0.04 -9.53 -7.12
C VAL A 366 1.40 -8.95 -7.46
N THR A 367 2.27 -8.70 -6.48
CA THR A 367 3.66 -8.24 -6.71
C THR A 367 4.43 -9.26 -7.56
N MET A 368 5.05 -8.79 -8.65
CA MET A 368 5.78 -9.63 -9.62
C MET A 368 7.26 -9.28 -9.70
N THR A 369 7.95 -9.29 -8.54
CA THR A 369 9.38 -8.93 -8.45
C THR A 369 10.20 -10.07 -7.84
N PRO A 370 11.31 -10.52 -8.43
CA PRO A 370 12.11 -11.62 -7.89
C PRO A 370 12.56 -11.39 -6.44
N LEU A 371 12.79 -12.48 -5.73
CA LEU A 371 13.42 -12.47 -4.40
C LEU A 371 14.93 -12.61 -4.57
N CYS A 372 15.73 -12.02 -3.68
CA CYS A 372 17.19 -12.11 -3.77
C CYS A 372 17.69 -13.52 -3.40
N GLN A 373 18.07 -14.32 -4.40
CA GLN A 373 18.47 -15.72 -4.17
C GLN A 373 19.68 -15.85 -3.25
N LYS A 374 20.65 -14.94 -3.38
CA LYS A 374 21.88 -14.95 -2.58
C LYS A 374 21.65 -14.83 -1.07
N LEU A 375 20.54 -14.20 -0.67
CA LEU A 375 20.19 -13.99 0.73
C LEU A 375 19.32 -15.12 1.30
N ILE A 376 18.81 -16.02 0.46
CA ILE A 376 18.05 -17.18 0.93
C ILE A 376 19.03 -18.23 1.45
N ASN A 377 18.82 -18.71 2.67
CA ASN A 377 19.45 -19.91 3.21
C ASN A 377 18.47 -21.10 3.07
N PRO A 378 18.63 -21.98 2.05
CA PRO A 378 17.67 -23.04 1.80
C PRO A 378 17.58 -24.08 2.93
N SER A 379 18.58 -24.15 3.81
CA SER A 379 18.55 -25.08 4.95
C SER A 379 17.55 -24.68 6.04
N LEU A 380 17.13 -23.41 6.09
CA LEU A 380 16.12 -22.90 7.03
C LEU A 380 14.69 -22.98 6.47
N LEU A 381 14.56 -23.29 5.18
CA LEU A 381 13.28 -23.46 4.51
C LEU A 381 12.84 -24.93 4.53
N THR A 382 11.57 -25.13 4.84
CA THR A 382 10.86 -26.39 4.61
C THR A 382 10.67 -26.64 3.11
N ASP A 383 10.38 -27.88 2.72
CA ASP A 383 10.15 -28.21 1.31
C ASP A 383 8.92 -27.46 0.73
N ALA A 384 7.91 -27.19 1.55
CA ALA A 384 6.74 -26.40 1.15
C ALA A 384 7.13 -24.93 0.88
N GLU A 385 7.98 -24.33 1.72
CA GLU A 385 8.46 -22.96 1.52
C GLU A 385 9.39 -22.86 0.30
N LYS A 386 10.26 -23.85 0.06
CA LYS A 386 11.08 -23.91 -1.17
C LYS A 386 10.19 -24.01 -2.41
N LYS A 387 9.17 -24.87 -2.36
CA LYS A 387 8.20 -24.99 -3.45
C LYS A 387 7.50 -23.65 -3.69
N TRP A 388 7.07 -22.95 -2.64
CA TRP A 388 6.45 -21.63 -2.77
C TRP A 388 7.39 -20.63 -3.45
N VAL A 389 8.66 -20.57 -3.06
CA VAL A 389 9.66 -19.69 -3.71
C VAL A 389 9.80 -20.02 -5.19
N ASN A 390 9.89 -21.31 -5.53
CA ASN A 390 10.04 -21.77 -6.91
C ASN A 390 8.80 -21.48 -7.76
N ASP A 391 7.60 -21.69 -7.20
CA ASP A 391 6.32 -21.36 -7.86
C ASP A 391 6.22 -19.84 -8.09
N TYR A 392 6.50 -19.03 -7.07
CA TYR A 392 6.50 -17.56 -7.14
C TYR A 392 7.48 -17.05 -8.20
N HIS A 393 8.72 -17.55 -8.21
CA HIS A 393 9.72 -17.18 -9.23
C HIS A 393 9.31 -17.61 -10.64
N SER A 394 8.65 -18.76 -10.80
CA SER A 394 8.13 -19.20 -12.09
C SER A 394 7.04 -18.25 -12.59
N GLU A 395 6.13 -17.82 -11.71
CA GLU A 395 5.07 -16.86 -12.03
C GLU A 395 5.64 -15.48 -12.40
N VAL A 396 6.63 -15.00 -11.65
CA VAL A 396 7.35 -13.74 -11.96
C VAL A 396 7.98 -13.80 -13.35
N TRP A 397 8.69 -14.88 -13.67
CA TRP A 397 9.27 -15.10 -15.00
C TRP A 397 8.20 -15.09 -16.09
N GLU A 398 7.14 -15.88 -15.94
CA GLU A 398 6.07 -16.03 -16.91
C GLU A 398 5.36 -14.71 -17.23
N LYS A 399 5.10 -13.88 -16.21
CA LYS A 399 4.35 -12.63 -16.36
C LYS A 399 5.20 -11.44 -16.81
N THR A 400 6.51 -11.44 -16.55
CA THR A 400 7.36 -10.25 -16.80
C THR A 400 8.39 -10.42 -17.91
N ASN A 401 8.81 -11.65 -18.26
CA ASN A 401 9.91 -11.87 -19.22
C ASN A 401 9.65 -11.23 -20.61
N SER A 402 8.39 -11.10 -21.05
CA SER A 402 8.05 -10.50 -22.35
C SER A 402 8.36 -9.00 -22.44
N TYR A 403 8.51 -8.29 -21.32
CA TYR A 403 8.94 -6.89 -21.32
C TYR A 403 10.39 -6.71 -21.78
N PHE A 404 11.18 -7.79 -21.74
CA PHE A 404 12.63 -7.74 -21.97
C PHE A 404 13.05 -8.47 -23.26
N GLU A 405 12.16 -8.63 -24.23
CA GLU A 405 12.47 -9.27 -25.52
C GLU A 405 13.66 -8.61 -26.23
N ASN A 406 13.80 -7.28 -26.08
CA ASN A 406 14.87 -6.48 -26.66
C ASN A 406 15.89 -5.96 -25.61
N ASP A 407 15.86 -6.49 -24.39
CA ASP A 407 16.78 -6.16 -23.30
C ASP A 407 17.40 -7.43 -22.73
N GLU A 408 18.48 -7.89 -23.37
CA GLU A 408 19.16 -9.12 -23.00
C GLU A 408 19.80 -9.07 -21.60
N LEU A 409 20.22 -7.88 -21.15
CA LEU A 409 20.79 -7.70 -19.82
C LEU A 409 19.76 -8.03 -18.76
N THR A 410 18.61 -7.36 -18.81
CA THR A 410 17.52 -7.54 -17.85
C THR A 410 16.93 -8.93 -17.94
N ARG A 411 16.77 -9.47 -19.15
CA ARG A 411 16.23 -10.82 -19.34
C ARG A 411 17.12 -11.90 -18.75
N ASN A 412 18.44 -11.80 -18.93
CA ASN A 412 19.39 -12.75 -18.36
C ASN A 412 19.46 -12.63 -16.84
N TRP A 413 19.40 -11.41 -16.31
CA TRP A 413 19.31 -11.16 -14.87
C TRP A 413 18.06 -11.82 -14.27
N LEU A 414 16.89 -11.56 -14.86
CA LEU A 414 15.62 -12.15 -14.43
C LEU A 414 15.70 -13.68 -14.43
N LYS A 415 16.23 -14.28 -15.51
CA LYS A 415 16.37 -15.74 -15.63
C LYS A 415 17.21 -16.34 -14.51
N ARG A 416 18.25 -15.62 -14.07
CA ARG A 416 19.15 -16.05 -12.98
C ARG A 416 18.44 -15.92 -11.64
N GLU A 417 17.78 -14.80 -11.37
CA GLU A 417 17.09 -14.55 -10.10
C GLU A 417 15.79 -15.34 -9.92
N THR A 418 15.25 -15.96 -10.98
CA THR A 418 14.07 -16.83 -10.93
C THR A 418 14.40 -18.33 -11.08
N GLN A 419 15.66 -18.73 -10.88
CA GLN A 419 16.01 -20.16 -10.84
C GLN A 419 15.43 -20.85 -9.61
N HIS A 420 15.05 -22.12 -9.76
CA HIS A 420 14.57 -22.90 -8.63
C HIS A 420 15.70 -23.19 -7.63
N ILE A 421 15.41 -23.06 -6.34
CA ILE A 421 16.32 -23.31 -5.22
C ILE A 421 16.23 -24.73 -4.66
#